data_AF-A0A939WFS6-F1
#
_entry.id   AF-A0A939WFS6-F1
#
_cell.length_a   1.000
_cell.length_b   1.000
_cell.length_c   1.000
_cell.angle_alpha   90.00
_cell.angle_beta   90.00
_cell.angle_gamma   90.00
#
_symmetry.space_group_name_H-M   'P 1'
#
loop_
_entity.id
_entity.type
_entity.pdbx_description
1 polymer ?
#
loop_
_entity_poly.entity_id
_entity_poly.type
_entity_poly.pdbx_seq_one_letter_code
_entity_poly.pdbx_strand_id
1 'polypeptide(L)'
;MILIAVIVLVISTTYFKKTPSITLMTPHTGESGDVLTIHGSDFGNIQADSYIELSGERLLASSYLKWTDDEIQFTLPFHSTDGLVYVITSSGRSNPTVFTDKTTLPVSAEEARKAVLPEISSLSVKKAPVGAEIVINGNNFGPIKNESQVWFSAKTDTYAQDDFISCSEFDSDYIFWSDHEVKVRVPDGAASGTLFISAENGESNKVFFDVTETSGGKTYSDSKTYRIQIAMSATGITANSSASIYIFMPKPAQSAWQRDVKSISFLHKPVLEDYTGTAVHQISVTSGLTETASLADSYEITVWKTETTNKNQAAKAGAVSAAYCKNWTLSDEAVPSDDQRIKDLVATIVKKETSPWKKASLIYSWVTSNFQLLHDPRPVYSEIFDSLETGYADAYDEAIIFTSLARAAGVPTLPVAGVLAGVDGSCRNHWWAEFYIDDIGWVPVDPAMGAGLDFEIETPPENPASFYFGSLDSSHITISRGSNSIKFSNITARNVSRPRSYAIQSVWEEASSEIKTYTTKWESVKITPEI
;
A
#
# COMPACT_ATOMS: atom_id res chain seq x y z
N MET A 1 107.68 16.36 -57.51
CA MET A 1 107.03 17.63 -57.90
C MET A 1 105.56 17.36 -58.11
N ILE A 2 104.67 18.08 -57.39
CA ILE A 2 103.28 18.41 -57.79
C ILE A 2 102.32 17.19 -57.75
N LEU A 3 101.15 17.16 -57.11
CA LEU A 3 100.36 18.06 -56.27
C LEU A 3 99.23 17.21 -55.67
N ILE A 4 98.77 17.59 -54.49
CA ILE A 4 97.65 17.04 -53.73
C ILE A 4 96.32 17.11 -54.50
N ALA A 5 95.53 16.04 -54.45
CA ALA A 5 94.07 16.11 -54.49
C ALA A 5 93.48 14.96 -53.65
N VAL A 6 93.27 15.25 -52.36
CA VAL A 6 92.50 14.41 -51.44
C VAL A 6 91.02 14.71 -51.71
N ILE A 7 90.30 13.76 -52.32
CA ILE A 7 88.83 13.79 -52.41
C ILE A 7 88.32 13.04 -51.18
N VAL A 8 87.96 13.78 -50.12
CA VAL A 8 87.10 13.25 -49.05
C VAL A 8 85.67 13.35 -49.56
N LEU A 9 85.11 12.20 -49.92
CA LEU A 9 83.69 12.04 -50.21
C LEU A 9 82.93 12.12 -48.87
N VAL A 10 82.39 13.28 -48.53
CA VAL A 10 81.42 13.40 -47.43
C VAL A 10 80.09 12.86 -47.95
N ILE A 11 79.77 11.61 -47.61
CA ILE A 11 78.42 11.06 -47.78
C ILE A 11 77.54 11.76 -46.74
N SER A 12 76.89 12.86 -47.13
CA SER A 12 75.79 13.44 -46.38
C SER A 12 74.59 12.53 -46.54
N THR A 13 74.42 11.56 -45.65
CA THR A 13 73.16 10.82 -45.50
C THR A 13 72.09 11.82 -45.06
N THR A 14 71.27 12.29 -45.99
CA THR A 14 70.00 12.94 -45.66
C THR A 14 69.11 11.89 -44.99
N TYR A 15 69.12 11.87 -43.65
CA TYR A 15 68.14 11.14 -42.86
C TYR A 15 66.77 11.76 -43.16
N PHE A 16 65.94 11.06 -43.93
CA PHE A 16 64.51 11.38 -44.01
C PHE A 16 63.94 11.16 -42.61
N LYS A 17 63.63 12.24 -41.89
CA LYS A 17 62.92 12.18 -40.62
C LYS A 17 61.54 11.57 -40.89
N LYS A 18 61.35 10.32 -40.45
CA LYS A 18 60.04 9.68 -40.48
C LYS A 18 59.14 10.32 -39.42
N THR A 19 57.90 10.55 -39.78
CA THR A 19 56.87 11.00 -38.83
C THR A 19 56.56 9.88 -37.86
N PRO A 20 56.32 10.17 -36.57
CA PRO A 20 55.98 9.15 -35.58
C PRO A 20 54.72 8.38 -36.01
N SER A 21 54.62 7.10 -35.68
CA SER A 21 53.42 6.30 -35.97
C SER A 21 53.00 5.47 -34.76
N ILE A 22 51.72 5.55 -34.41
CA ILE A 22 51.11 4.77 -33.33
C ILE A 22 50.54 3.49 -33.94
N THR A 23 50.98 2.33 -33.43
CA THR A 23 50.41 1.03 -33.81
C THR A 23 49.31 0.59 -32.86
N LEU A 24 49.45 0.87 -31.56
CA LEU A 24 48.50 0.42 -30.54
C LEU A 24 48.57 1.31 -29.31
N MET A 25 47.44 1.54 -28.65
CA MET A 25 47.37 2.10 -27.31
C MET A 25 46.54 1.19 -26.41
N THR A 26 47.06 0.85 -25.23
CA THR A 26 46.40 -0.03 -24.27
C THR A 26 46.56 0.47 -22.83
N PRO A 27 45.48 0.50 -22.03
CA PRO A 27 44.09 0.34 -22.47
C PRO A 27 43.61 1.54 -23.31
N HIS A 28 42.54 1.34 -24.10
CA HIS A 28 41.90 2.43 -24.87
C HIS A 28 40.76 3.10 -24.08
N THR A 29 40.42 2.56 -22.91
CA THR A 29 39.48 3.09 -21.94
C THR A 29 40.14 3.18 -20.56
N GLY A 30 39.81 4.20 -19.77
CA GLY A 30 40.40 4.37 -18.44
C GLY A 30 39.79 5.50 -17.62
N GLU A 31 40.23 5.62 -16.38
CA GLU A 31 39.89 6.71 -15.45
C GLU A 31 41.15 7.49 -15.02
N SER A 32 40.96 8.67 -14.44
CA SER A 32 42.08 9.54 -14.02
C SER A 32 43.03 8.78 -13.08
N GLY A 33 44.33 8.78 -13.41
CA GLY A 33 45.35 8.04 -12.66
C GLY A 33 45.75 6.69 -13.28
N ASP A 34 45.01 6.17 -14.26
CA ASP A 34 45.38 4.95 -14.97
C ASP A 34 46.69 5.12 -15.77
N VAL A 35 47.43 4.02 -15.92
CA VAL A 35 48.65 3.98 -16.74
C VAL A 35 48.30 3.47 -18.13
N LEU A 36 48.58 4.27 -19.16
CA LEU A 36 48.39 3.93 -20.56
C LEU A 36 49.75 3.70 -21.22
N THR A 37 49.79 2.73 -22.13
CA THR A 37 50.96 2.41 -22.96
C THR A 37 50.63 2.60 -24.42
N ILE A 38 51.45 3.39 -25.13
CA ILE A 38 51.42 3.56 -26.58
C ILE A 38 52.60 2.81 -27.18
N HIS A 39 52.32 1.90 -28.10
CA HIS A 39 53.32 1.25 -28.95
C HIS A 39 53.32 1.84 -30.35
N GLY A 40 54.50 1.93 -30.95
CA GLY A 40 54.66 2.44 -32.30
C GLY A 40 56.10 2.50 -32.77
N SER A 41 56.43 3.53 -33.55
CA SER A 41 57.78 3.74 -34.10
C SER A 41 58.06 5.22 -34.34
N ASP A 42 59.35 5.56 -34.41
CA ASP A 42 59.86 6.91 -34.67
C ASP A 42 59.44 7.95 -33.61
N PHE A 43 59.24 7.51 -32.35
CA PHE A 43 58.93 8.39 -31.20
C PHE A 43 60.17 9.09 -30.62
N GLY A 44 61.36 8.62 -30.96
CA GLY A 44 62.63 9.05 -30.38
C GLY A 44 62.99 8.32 -29.09
N ASN A 45 64.29 8.08 -28.88
CA ASN A 45 64.79 7.31 -27.73
C ASN A 45 64.65 7.99 -26.36
N ILE A 46 64.23 9.26 -26.33
CA ILE A 46 63.92 10.06 -25.13
C ILE A 46 62.81 11.05 -25.47
N GLN A 47 62.06 11.49 -24.46
CA GLN A 47 60.99 12.48 -24.64
C GLN A 47 61.52 13.80 -25.25
N ALA A 48 62.52 14.42 -24.62
CA ALA A 48 62.98 15.78 -24.97
C ALA A 48 61.81 16.75 -25.17
N ASP A 49 61.71 17.42 -26.33
CA ASP A 49 60.61 18.34 -26.65
C ASP A 49 59.34 17.63 -27.17
N SER A 50 59.38 16.30 -27.36
CA SER A 50 58.22 15.51 -27.79
C SER A 50 57.18 15.40 -26.68
N TYR A 51 55.92 15.19 -27.06
CA TYR A 51 54.82 15.07 -26.11
C TYR A 51 53.65 14.27 -26.68
N ILE A 52 52.81 13.76 -25.78
CA ILE A 52 51.49 13.26 -26.11
C ILE A 52 50.50 14.42 -26.04
N GLU A 53 49.68 14.53 -27.08
CA GLU A 53 48.52 15.40 -27.13
C GLU A 53 47.27 14.53 -26.96
N LEU A 54 46.46 14.82 -25.93
CA LEU A 54 45.20 14.15 -25.62
C LEU A 54 44.09 15.18 -25.73
N SER A 55 43.12 14.97 -26.63
CA SER A 55 41.95 15.83 -26.78
C SER A 55 42.29 17.31 -27.07
N GLY A 56 43.42 17.54 -27.73
CA GLY A 56 43.95 18.87 -28.08
C GLY A 56 44.83 19.52 -27.01
N GLU A 57 44.98 18.88 -25.84
CA GLU A 57 45.80 19.36 -24.73
C GLU A 57 47.13 18.60 -24.65
N ARG A 58 48.22 19.32 -24.38
CA ARG A 58 49.56 18.73 -24.22
C ARG A 58 49.73 18.15 -22.82
N LEU A 59 50.09 16.87 -22.73
CA LEU A 59 50.43 16.25 -21.46
C LEU A 59 51.73 16.83 -20.87
N LEU A 60 51.71 17.05 -19.56
CA LEU A 60 52.86 17.55 -18.80
C LEU A 60 53.99 16.52 -18.77
N ALA A 61 55.24 16.99 -18.68
CA ALA A 61 56.42 16.11 -18.60
C ALA A 61 56.36 15.14 -17.41
N SER A 62 55.68 15.52 -16.32
CA SER A 62 55.48 14.67 -15.13
C SER A 62 54.55 13.48 -15.35
N SER A 63 53.78 13.46 -16.45
CA SER A 63 52.85 12.37 -16.75
C SER A 63 53.53 11.15 -17.36
N TYR A 64 54.75 11.27 -17.90
CA TYR A 64 55.44 10.17 -18.57
C TYR A 64 56.22 9.31 -17.57
N LEU A 65 55.96 8.00 -17.62
CA LEU A 65 56.68 6.99 -16.84
C LEU A 65 57.84 6.39 -17.63
N LYS A 66 57.70 6.30 -18.96
CA LYS A 66 58.70 5.73 -19.88
C LYS A 66 58.54 6.34 -21.28
N TRP A 67 59.66 6.58 -21.96
CA TRP A 67 59.67 7.02 -23.36
C TRP A 67 60.87 6.38 -24.09
N THR A 68 60.58 5.56 -25.10
CA THR A 68 61.53 4.98 -26.05
C THR A 68 61.03 5.22 -27.47
N ASP A 69 61.83 4.84 -28.48
CA ASP A 69 61.47 5.06 -29.89
C ASP A 69 60.21 4.30 -30.32
N ASP A 70 59.84 3.25 -29.60
CA ASP A 70 58.76 2.31 -29.89
C ASP A 70 57.70 2.18 -28.78
N GLU A 71 57.90 2.79 -27.62
CA GLU A 71 57.00 2.66 -26.47
C GLU A 71 56.96 3.93 -25.60
N ILE A 72 55.76 4.41 -25.28
CA ILE A 72 55.54 5.50 -24.34
C ILE A 72 54.56 5.03 -23.27
N GLN A 73 54.94 5.08 -22.00
CA GLN A 73 54.03 4.87 -20.88
C GLN A 73 53.77 6.18 -20.16
N PHE A 74 52.51 6.47 -19.85
CA PHE A 74 52.11 7.70 -19.17
C PHE A 74 50.89 7.49 -18.28
N THR A 75 50.75 8.31 -17.25
CA THR A 75 49.57 8.37 -16.38
C THR A 75 48.55 9.34 -16.94
N LEU A 76 47.28 8.93 -16.99
CA LEU A 76 46.17 9.77 -17.41
C LEU A 76 45.94 10.93 -16.41
N PRO A 77 46.00 12.21 -16.84
CA PRO A 77 45.82 13.34 -15.94
C PRO A 77 44.36 13.48 -15.45
N PHE A 78 44.18 14.21 -14.35
CA PHE A 78 42.86 14.53 -13.80
C PHE A 78 42.00 15.29 -14.82
N HIS A 79 40.74 14.89 -14.96
CA HIS A 79 39.76 15.47 -15.89
C HIS A 79 40.10 15.26 -17.38
N SER A 80 40.69 14.11 -17.72
CA SER A 80 40.87 13.72 -19.12
C SER A 80 39.52 13.46 -19.78
N THR A 81 39.20 14.20 -20.84
CA THR A 81 37.98 14.00 -21.62
C THR A 81 38.21 13.05 -22.79
N ASP A 82 37.14 12.42 -23.27
CA ASP A 82 37.12 11.65 -24.52
C ASP A 82 37.83 12.40 -25.66
N GLY A 83 38.62 11.68 -26.46
CA GLY A 83 39.19 12.28 -27.65
C GLY A 83 40.36 11.52 -28.27
N LEU A 84 40.98 12.21 -29.23
CA LEU A 84 42.08 11.67 -30.02
C LEU A 84 43.40 11.88 -29.30
N VAL A 85 44.24 10.86 -29.35
CA VAL A 85 45.60 10.83 -28.80
C VAL A 85 46.60 10.83 -29.95
N TYR A 86 47.60 11.70 -29.83
CA TYR A 86 48.70 11.81 -30.79
C TYR A 86 50.03 11.83 -30.07
N VAL A 87 51.07 11.31 -30.72
CA VAL A 87 52.46 11.55 -30.35
C VAL A 87 53.01 12.64 -31.27
N ILE A 88 53.48 13.73 -30.67
CA ILE A 88 54.09 14.87 -31.36
C ILE A 88 55.60 14.83 -31.13
N THR A 89 56.37 14.73 -32.21
CA THR A 89 57.83 14.82 -32.16
C THR A 89 58.32 15.97 -33.04
N SER A 90 59.61 16.28 -32.97
CA SER A 90 60.25 17.24 -33.89
C SER A 90 60.23 16.81 -35.37
N SER A 91 59.76 15.60 -35.68
CA SER A 91 59.58 15.09 -37.05
C SER A 91 58.14 15.22 -37.54
N GLY A 92 57.18 15.53 -36.66
CA GLY A 92 55.78 15.70 -37.00
C GLY A 92 54.82 15.07 -36.00
N ARG A 93 53.54 15.02 -36.40
CA ARG A 93 52.42 14.43 -35.64
C ARG A 93 52.13 13.03 -36.13
N SER A 94 51.82 12.11 -35.21
CA SER A 94 51.46 10.73 -35.55
C SER A 94 50.06 10.60 -36.17
N ASN A 95 49.73 9.40 -36.64
CA ASN A 95 48.32 9.02 -36.78
C ASN A 95 47.60 9.06 -35.42
N PRO A 96 46.30 9.36 -35.40
CA PRO A 96 45.51 9.36 -34.16
C PRO A 96 45.25 7.94 -33.65
N THR A 97 45.05 7.83 -32.34
CA THR A 97 44.31 6.74 -31.68
C THR A 97 43.22 7.33 -30.79
N VAL A 98 42.19 6.56 -30.45
CA VAL A 98 41.05 7.05 -29.64
C VAL A 98 41.24 6.62 -28.19
N PHE A 99 40.97 7.55 -27.26
CA PHE A 99 40.78 7.27 -25.85
C PHE A 99 39.34 7.57 -25.43
N THR A 100 38.76 6.72 -24.58
CA THR A 100 37.43 6.92 -24.01
C THR A 100 37.49 6.91 -22.48
N ASP A 101 37.00 7.98 -21.87
CA ASP A 101 36.79 8.10 -20.43
C ASP A 101 35.73 7.09 -20.00
N LYS A 102 36.09 6.25 -19.03
CA LYS A 102 35.19 5.21 -18.52
C LYS A 102 33.93 5.81 -17.88
N THR A 103 33.97 7.05 -17.40
CA THR A 103 32.84 7.73 -16.75
C THR A 103 31.81 8.30 -17.74
N THR A 104 32.17 8.43 -19.02
CA THR A 104 31.26 8.91 -20.09
C THR A 104 30.64 7.75 -20.88
N LEU A 105 31.01 6.51 -20.58
CA LEU A 105 30.40 5.33 -21.21
C LEU A 105 28.90 5.28 -20.87
N PRO A 106 28.02 5.17 -21.88
CA PRO A 106 26.60 5.01 -21.63
C PRO A 106 26.34 3.70 -20.89
N VAL A 107 25.81 3.79 -19.67
CA VAL A 107 25.20 2.65 -18.97
C VAL A 107 24.03 2.13 -19.80
N SER A 108 23.87 0.81 -19.85
CA SER A 108 22.77 0.23 -20.63
C SER A 108 21.43 0.77 -20.11
N ALA A 109 20.45 0.92 -21.01
CA ALA A 109 19.11 1.38 -20.62
C ALA A 109 18.47 0.50 -19.54
N GLU A 110 18.86 -0.78 -19.46
CA GLU A 110 18.40 -1.72 -18.45
C GLU A 110 19.03 -1.46 -17.07
N GLU A 111 20.34 -1.17 -17.00
CA GLU A 111 21.03 -0.81 -15.75
C GLU A 111 20.57 0.55 -15.23
N ALA A 112 20.39 1.52 -16.13
CA ALA A 112 19.83 2.82 -15.78
C ALA A 112 18.38 2.71 -15.27
N ARG A 113 17.55 1.86 -15.89
CA ARG A 113 16.18 1.59 -15.43
C ARG A 113 16.17 0.90 -14.07
N LYS A 114 17.04 -0.09 -13.85
CA LYS A 114 17.13 -0.83 -12.58
C LYS A 114 17.59 0.07 -11.42
N ALA A 115 18.47 1.04 -11.68
CA ALA A 115 18.93 1.99 -10.67
C ALA A 115 17.84 2.94 -10.13
N VAL A 116 16.70 3.04 -10.82
CA VAL A 116 15.59 3.94 -10.44
C VAL A 116 14.41 3.17 -9.83
N LEU A 117 14.42 1.83 -9.86
CA LEU A 117 13.41 1.03 -9.18
C LEU A 117 13.66 1.03 -7.66
N PRO A 118 12.62 0.82 -6.84
CA PRO A 118 12.80 0.64 -5.40
C PRO A 118 13.62 -0.62 -5.14
N GLU A 119 14.48 -0.60 -4.12
CA GLU A 119 15.30 -1.76 -3.76
C GLU A 119 15.32 -1.95 -2.25
N ILE A 120 14.84 -3.11 -1.79
CA ILE A 120 14.96 -3.58 -0.42
C ILE A 120 16.35 -4.18 -0.22
N SER A 121 17.14 -3.51 0.63
CA SER A 121 18.49 -3.91 1.01
C SER A 121 18.52 -4.84 2.23
N SER A 122 17.65 -4.60 3.22
CA SER A 122 17.61 -5.40 4.44
C SER A 122 16.30 -5.25 5.23
N LEU A 123 16.04 -6.22 6.09
CA LEU A 123 14.94 -6.22 7.07
C LEU A 123 15.52 -6.26 8.48
N SER A 124 14.93 -5.54 9.44
CA SER A 124 15.35 -5.59 10.85
C SER A 124 15.20 -6.99 11.45
N VAL A 125 14.16 -7.71 11.04
CA VAL A 125 13.90 -9.11 11.36
C VAL A 125 13.40 -9.82 10.10
N LYS A 126 13.71 -11.12 9.96
CA LYS A 126 13.25 -11.94 8.83
C LYS A 126 12.02 -12.79 9.15
N LYS A 127 11.58 -12.74 10.40
CA LYS A 127 10.41 -13.47 10.89
C LYS A 127 9.72 -12.71 12.01
N ALA A 128 8.38 -12.67 11.98
CA ALA A 128 7.57 -12.08 13.05
C ALA A 128 6.10 -12.51 12.91
N PRO A 129 5.29 -12.47 13.99
CA PRO A 129 3.85 -12.71 13.90
C PRO A 129 3.11 -11.48 13.32
N VAL A 130 1.85 -11.67 12.95
CA VAL A 130 0.93 -10.57 12.59
C VAL A 130 0.88 -9.52 13.71
N GLY A 131 0.91 -8.23 13.32
CA GLY A 131 0.90 -7.08 14.22
C GLY A 131 2.27 -6.65 14.75
N ALA A 132 3.32 -7.45 14.57
CA ALA A 132 4.67 -7.10 15.00
C ALA A 132 5.29 -6.01 14.11
N GLU A 133 6.04 -5.09 14.72
CA GLU A 133 6.72 -4.01 13.98
C GLU A 133 8.00 -4.52 13.32
N ILE A 134 8.20 -4.17 12.06
CA ILE A 134 9.41 -4.45 11.27
C ILE A 134 9.91 -3.17 10.59
N VAL A 135 11.20 -3.13 10.29
CA VAL A 135 11.85 -2.04 9.53
C VAL A 135 12.43 -2.61 8.25
N ILE A 136 12.08 -1.99 7.13
CA ILE A 136 12.53 -2.31 5.77
C ILE A 136 13.46 -1.19 5.33
N ASN A 137 14.74 -1.51 5.09
CA ASN A 137 15.74 -0.54 4.64
C ASN A 137 16.04 -0.74 3.16
N GLY A 138 16.30 0.34 2.44
CA GLY A 138 16.54 0.30 0.99
C GLY A 138 16.76 1.67 0.39
N ASN A 139 16.46 1.80 -0.90
CA ASN A 139 16.54 3.05 -1.65
C ASN A 139 15.35 3.18 -2.61
N ASN A 140 15.07 4.42 -3.04
CA ASN A 140 14.05 4.77 -4.04
C ASN A 140 12.63 4.36 -3.64
N PHE A 141 12.32 4.29 -2.33
CA PHE A 141 10.94 4.04 -1.86
C PHE A 141 10.04 5.27 -1.98
N GLY A 142 10.61 6.43 -2.31
CA GLY A 142 9.90 7.70 -2.35
C GLY A 142 9.92 8.40 -0.99
N PRO A 143 10.08 9.74 -0.95
CA PRO A 143 10.20 10.51 0.29
C PRO A 143 8.92 10.53 1.13
N ILE A 144 7.78 10.23 0.52
CA ILE A 144 6.45 10.11 1.12
C ILE A 144 5.74 8.90 0.53
N LYS A 145 4.85 8.28 1.30
CA LYS A 145 4.17 7.05 0.88
C LYS A 145 3.26 7.24 -0.34
N ASN A 146 2.39 8.26 -0.31
CA ASN A 146 1.31 8.42 -1.29
C ASN A 146 0.54 7.09 -1.50
N GLU A 147 0.41 6.67 -2.77
CA GLU A 147 -0.24 5.43 -3.19
C GLU A 147 0.66 4.19 -3.06
N SER A 148 1.92 4.36 -2.66
CA SER A 148 2.87 3.25 -2.47
C SER A 148 2.38 2.30 -1.37
N GLN A 149 2.64 1.00 -1.55
CA GLN A 149 2.18 -0.05 -0.65
C GLN A 149 3.29 -1.04 -0.31
N VAL A 150 3.27 -1.56 0.92
CA VAL A 150 4.04 -2.73 1.34
C VAL A 150 3.14 -3.95 1.23
N TRP A 151 3.61 -4.97 0.52
CA TRP A 151 2.86 -6.20 0.25
C TRP A 151 3.52 -7.40 0.91
N PHE A 152 2.69 -8.30 1.42
CA PHE A 152 3.06 -9.60 1.96
C PHE A 152 2.26 -10.69 1.24
N SER A 153 2.83 -11.89 1.11
CA SER A 153 2.08 -13.06 0.66
C SER A 153 0.86 -13.32 1.55
N ALA A 154 -0.21 -13.82 0.96
CA ALA A 154 -1.42 -14.25 1.65
C ALA A 154 -1.63 -15.77 1.46
N LYS A 155 -2.30 -16.42 2.42
CA LYS A 155 -2.57 -17.86 2.35
C LYS A 155 -3.94 -18.14 1.75
N THR A 156 -3.97 -18.51 0.48
CA THR A 156 -5.19 -18.91 -0.24
C THR A 156 -5.21 -20.41 -0.54
N ASP A 157 -6.41 -20.98 -0.70
CA ASP A 157 -6.57 -22.42 -0.95
C ASP A 157 -6.07 -22.91 -2.31
N THR A 158 -5.85 -21.98 -3.26
CA THR A 158 -5.36 -22.29 -4.60
C THR A 158 -3.86 -22.53 -4.66
N TYR A 159 -3.12 -22.34 -3.55
CA TYR A 159 -1.64 -22.31 -3.52
C TYR A 159 -1.03 -21.42 -4.62
N ALA A 160 -1.79 -20.43 -5.12
CA ALA A 160 -1.30 -19.49 -6.09
C ALA A 160 -0.15 -18.71 -5.44
N GLN A 161 1.04 -18.75 -6.04
CA GLN A 161 2.24 -18.11 -5.48
C GLN A 161 2.17 -16.58 -5.47
N ASP A 162 1.12 -15.98 -6.05
CA ASP A 162 1.01 -14.56 -6.35
C ASP A 162 -0.17 -13.86 -5.63
N ASP A 163 -0.75 -14.46 -4.59
CA ASP A 163 -1.74 -13.77 -3.76
C ASP A 163 -1.06 -12.93 -2.67
N PHE A 164 -1.44 -11.66 -2.59
CA PHE A 164 -0.84 -10.69 -1.68
C PHE A 164 -1.89 -9.91 -0.87
N ILE A 165 -1.48 -9.46 0.32
CA ILE A 165 -2.18 -8.47 1.14
C ILE A 165 -1.24 -7.30 1.39
N SER A 166 -1.77 -6.08 1.30
CA SER A 166 -1.02 -4.87 1.63
C SER A 166 -1.28 -4.40 3.06
N CYS A 167 -0.29 -3.70 3.63
CA CYS A 167 -0.46 -2.95 4.86
C CYS A 167 -1.60 -1.93 4.74
N SER A 168 -2.36 -1.78 5.82
CA SER A 168 -3.58 -0.98 5.91
C SER A 168 -3.36 0.29 6.74
N GLU A 169 -3.76 1.44 6.18
CA GLU A 169 -3.80 2.70 6.93
C GLU A 169 -4.86 2.65 8.04
N PHE A 170 -6.01 2.01 7.75
CA PHE A 170 -7.10 1.87 8.71
C PHE A 170 -6.67 1.07 9.94
N ASP A 171 -5.94 -0.02 9.71
CA ASP A 171 -5.41 -0.87 10.79
C ASP A 171 -4.13 -0.29 11.41
N SER A 172 -3.70 0.90 10.97
CA SER A 172 -2.49 1.59 11.45
C SER A 172 -1.22 0.74 11.28
N ASP A 173 -1.12 0.02 10.16
CA ASP A 173 0.05 -0.81 9.86
C ASP A 173 1.26 0.06 9.52
N TYR A 174 1.07 1.19 8.84
CA TYR A 174 2.15 2.13 8.55
C TYR A 174 2.53 2.95 9.78
N ILE A 175 3.81 2.91 10.16
CA ILE A 175 4.35 3.65 11.30
C ILE A 175 5.25 4.79 10.83
N PHE A 176 6.08 4.54 9.81
CA PHE A 176 7.01 5.51 9.27
C PHE A 176 7.32 5.20 7.80
N TRP A 177 7.49 6.25 6.99
CA TRP A 177 7.90 6.13 5.60
C TRP A 177 8.95 7.20 5.26
N SER A 178 9.95 6.79 4.51
CA SER A 178 10.94 7.64 3.87
C SER A 178 11.50 6.93 2.63
N ASP A 179 12.33 7.63 1.87
CA ASP A 179 12.94 7.08 0.66
C ASP A 179 13.87 5.88 0.92
N HIS A 180 14.38 5.73 2.15
CA HIS A 180 15.38 4.72 2.51
C HIS A 180 14.96 3.77 3.65
N GLU A 181 13.90 4.10 4.37
CA GLU A 181 13.41 3.34 5.52
C GLU A 181 11.88 3.38 5.56
N VAL A 182 11.28 2.20 5.66
CA VAL A 182 9.84 2.01 5.89
C VAL A 182 9.64 1.16 7.13
N LYS A 183 8.82 1.63 8.08
CA LYS A 183 8.44 0.89 9.29
C LYS A 183 6.95 0.55 9.23
N VAL A 184 6.65 -0.74 9.31
CA VAL A 184 5.27 -1.26 9.28
C VAL A 184 5.04 -2.29 10.36
N ARG A 185 3.77 -2.56 10.66
CA ARG A 185 3.32 -3.80 11.30
C ARG A 185 3.08 -4.86 10.23
N VAL A 186 3.39 -6.11 10.54
CA VAL A 186 2.97 -7.24 9.69
C VAL A 186 1.44 -7.24 9.61
N PRO A 187 0.83 -7.08 8.41
CA PRO A 187 -0.59 -6.82 8.30
C PRO A 187 -1.45 -8.05 8.60
N ASP A 188 -2.72 -7.83 8.91
CA ASP A 188 -3.70 -8.91 9.07
C ASP A 188 -3.80 -9.77 7.80
N GLY A 189 -3.86 -11.09 7.97
CA GLY A 189 -3.91 -12.04 6.86
C GLY A 189 -2.58 -12.33 6.15
N ALA A 190 -1.49 -11.67 6.53
CA ALA A 190 -0.15 -11.99 6.00
C ALA A 190 0.26 -13.44 6.30
N ALA A 191 0.97 -14.04 5.36
CA ALA A 191 1.48 -15.40 5.42
C ALA A 191 2.97 -15.44 5.05
N SER A 192 3.63 -16.52 5.44
CA SER A 192 5.04 -16.75 5.07
C SER A 192 5.20 -16.79 3.56
N GLY A 193 6.12 -15.99 3.03
CA GLY A 193 6.31 -15.89 1.59
C GLY A 193 7.04 -14.63 1.19
N THR A 194 6.57 -14.02 0.11
CA THR A 194 7.16 -12.84 -0.49
C THR A 194 6.74 -11.56 0.24
N LEU A 195 7.70 -10.66 0.41
CA LEU A 195 7.53 -9.27 0.85
C LEU A 195 8.15 -8.36 -0.22
N PHE A 196 7.43 -7.31 -0.63
CA PHE A 196 7.94 -6.29 -1.55
C PHE A 196 7.26 -4.93 -1.33
N ILE A 197 7.84 -3.88 -1.90
CA ILE A 197 7.27 -2.54 -1.94
C ILE A 197 6.86 -2.24 -3.38
N SER A 198 5.62 -1.79 -3.57
CA SER A 198 5.18 -1.16 -4.82
C SER A 198 5.17 0.35 -4.61
N ALA A 199 6.09 1.06 -5.26
CA ALA A 199 6.18 2.51 -5.22
C ALA A 199 5.84 3.13 -6.60
N GLU A 200 5.76 4.45 -6.68
CA GLU A 200 5.36 5.17 -7.90
C GLU A 200 6.22 4.85 -9.13
N ASN A 201 7.51 4.56 -8.90
CA ASN A 201 8.50 4.19 -9.92
C ASN A 201 8.52 2.69 -10.27
N GLY A 202 7.78 1.84 -9.54
CA GLY A 202 7.65 0.41 -9.81
C GLY A 202 7.74 -0.47 -8.56
N GLU A 203 7.84 -1.78 -8.76
CA GLU A 203 8.02 -2.76 -7.68
C GLU A 203 9.48 -2.94 -7.30
N SER A 204 9.71 -3.23 -6.02
CA SER A 204 11.03 -3.57 -5.51
C SER A 204 11.42 -5.00 -5.86
N ASN A 205 12.67 -5.37 -5.58
CA ASN A 205 13.02 -6.78 -5.45
C ASN A 205 12.12 -7.45 -4.38
N LYS A 206 11.76 -8.70 -4.65
CA LYS A 206 11.00 -9.57 -3.74
C LYS A 206 11.95 -10.21 -2.74
N VAL A 207 11.64 -10.11 -1.45
CA VAL A 207 12.40 -10.75 -0.36
C VAL A 207 11.51 -11.74 0.38
N PHE A 208 12.10 -12.82 0.92
CA PHE A 208 11.34 -13.78 1.72
C PHE A 208 11.17 -13.27 3.17
N PHE A 209 9.97 -13.40 3.70
CA PHE A 209 9.63 -13.11 5.09
C PHE A 209 8.79 -14.26 5.70
N ASP A 210 9.16 -14.69 6.90
CA ASP A 210 8.52 -15.78 7.63
C ASP A 210 7.50 -15.22 8.65
N VAL A 211 6.21 -15.30 8.30
CA VAL A 211 5.12 -14.92 9.20
C VAL A 211 4.84 -16.08 10.15
N THR A 212 5.09 -15.87 11.44
CA THR A 212 5.00 -16.94 12.45
C THR A 212 3.57 -17.15 12.93
N GLU A 213 2.97 -18.30 12.60
CA GLU A 213 1.60 -18.70 13.00
C GLU A 213 1.55 -19.50 14.31
N THR A 214 2.17 -18.99 15.39
CA THR A 214 2.27 -19.71 16.67
C THR A 214 0.93 -19.90 17.37
N SER A 215 0.07 -18.88 17.31
CA SER A 215 -1.23 -18.88 18.01
C SER A 215 -2.38 -19.29 17.11
N GLY A 216 -2.18 -19.36 15.79
CA GLY A 216 -3.26 -19.52 14.82
C GLY A 216 -2.91 -18.88 13.48
N GLY A 217 -3.88 -18.89 12.57
CA GLY A 217 -3.75 -18.28 11.25
C GLY A 217 -5.10 -18.23 10.54
N LYS A 218 -5.10 -17.59 9.37
CA LYS A 218 -6.28 -17.44 8.51
C LYS A 218 -6.08 -18.18 7.20
N THR A 219 -7.19 -18.68 6.67
CA THR A 219 -7.25 -19.24 5.33
C THR A 219 -8.32 -18.52 4.54
N TYR A 220 -8.03 -18.21 3.28
CA TYR A 220 -8.94 -17.55 2.36
C TYR A 220 -9.33 -18.49 1.22
N SER A 221 -10.62 -18.71 1.03
CA SER A 221 -11.19 -19.62 0.04
C SER A 221 -12.37 -18.98 -0.69
N ASP A 222 -12.87 -19.68 -1.71
CA ASP A 222 -14.18 -19.42 -2.34
C ASP A 222 -14.46 -17.94 -2.66
N SER A 223 -13.46 -17.24 -3.22
CA SER A 223 -13.57 -15.81 -3.51
C SER A 223 -14.66 -15.51 -4.54
N LYS A 224 -15.37 -14.40 -4.36
CA LYS A 224 -16.34 -13.88 -5.33
C LYS A 224 -16.05 -12.42 -5.66
N THR A 225 -16.15 -12.08 -6.93
CA THR A 225 -16.07 -10.68 -7.38
C THR A 225 -17.46 -10.12 -7.59
N TYR A 226 -17.72 -8.99 -6.96
CA TYR A 226 -18.98 -8.26 -7.06
C TYR A 226 -18.76 -6.91 -7.71
N ARG A 227 -19.71 -6.51 -8.55
CA ARG A 227 -19.92 -5.10 -8.87
C ARG A 227 -21.05 -4.58 -8.00
N ILE A 228 -20.76 -3.54 -7.22
CA ILE A 228 -21.77 -2.88 -6.39
C ILE A 228 -22.02 -1.45 -6.85
N GLN A 229 -23.24 -0.96 -6.62
CA GLN A 229 -23.60 0.43 -6.83
C GLN A 229 -24.28 1.00 -5.58
N ILE A 230 -23.73 2.10 -5.09
CA ILE A 230 -24.32 2.93 -4.04
C ILE A 230 -24.93 4.15 -4.73
N ALA A 231 -26.20 4.44 -4.48
CA ALA A 231 -26.92 5.48 -5.21
C ALA A 231 -27.91 6.24 -4.32
N MET A 232 -28.12 7.51 -4.67
CA MET A 232 -29.13 8.34 -4.06
C MET A 232 -29.75 9.31 -5.07
N SER A 233 -30.96 9.74 -4.78
CA SER A 233 -31.65 10.82 -5.50
C SER A 233 -32.15 11.87 -4.53
N ALA A 234 -32.18 13.11 -4.99
CA ALA A 234 -32.69 14.26 -4.26
C ALA A 234 -33.73 14.98 -5.13
N THR A 235 -34.86 15.37 -4.53
CA THR A 235 -35.96 16.05 -5.21
C THR A 235 -36.47 17.22 -4.37
N GLY A 236 -37.18 18.16 -5.01
CA GLY A 236 -37.75 19.32 -4.32
C GLY A 236 -36.68 20.24 -3.74
N ILE A 237 -35.50 20.28 -4.37
CA ILE A 237 -34.36 21.06 -3.91
C ILE A 237 -34.62 22.52 -4.22
N THR A 238 -34.71 23.36 -3.19
CA THR A 238 -34.89 24.81 -3.32
C THR A 238 -33.97 25.55 -2.35
N ALA A 239 -33.53 26.75 -2.73
CA ALA A 239 -32.64 27.59 -1.93
C ALA A 239 -33.04 29.07 -1.99
N ASN A 240 -32.73 29.83 -0.93
CA ASN A 240 -32.94 31.28 -0.88
C ASN A 240 -31.92 32.02 -1.75
N SER A 241 -30.68 31.54 -1.78
CA SER A 241 -29.56 32.05 -2.58
C SER A 241 -28.75 30.88 -3.16
N SER A 242 -27.69 31.13 -3.92
CA SER A 242 -26.80 30.06 -4.41
C SER A 242 -26.26 29.25 -3.24
N ALA A 243 -26.51 27.94 -3.26
CA ALA A 243 -26.30 27.07 -2.12
C ALA A 243 -25.73 25.71 -2.56
N SER A 244 -25.30 24.90 -1.59
CA SER A 244 -24.83 23.55 -1.86
C SER A 244 -25.31 22.55 -0.81
N ILE A 245 -25.42 21.30 -1.26
CA ILE A 245 -25.59 20.11 -0.43
C ILE A 245 -24.41 19.20 -0.71
N TYR A 246 -23.62 18.88 0.32
CA TYR A 246 -22.58 17.87 0.25
C TYR A 246 -23.16 16.50 0.61
N ILE A 247 -22.81 15.49 -0.17
CA ILE A 247 -23.25 14.11 -0.01
C ILE A 247 -22.02 13.25 0.27
N PHE A 248 -22.01 12.59 1.42
CA PHE A 248 -20.92 11.73 1.87
C PHE A 248 -21.28 10.28 1.56
N MET A 249 -20.89 9.81 0.37
CA MET A 249 -21.18 8.45 -0.07
C MET A 249 -20.09 7.50 0.43
N PRO A 250 -20.43 6.47 1.24
CA PRO A 250 -19.42 5.57 1.77
C PRO A 250 -18.76 4.75 0.66
N LYS A 251 -17.45 4.52 0.78
CA LYS A 251 -16.68 3.65 -0.11
C LYS A 251 -16.56 2.27 0.52
N PRO A 252 -16.61 1.17 -0.25
CA PRO A 252 -16.36 -0.17 0.28
C PRO A 252 -14.99 -0.24 0.97
N ALA A 253 -14.92 -0.86 2.15
CA ALA A 253 -13.68 -0.92 2.92
C ALA A 253 -12.76 -2.04 2.41
N GLN A 254 -11.45 -1.82 2.41
CA GLN A 254 -10.48 -2.89 2.17
C GLN A 254 -10.15 -3.61 3.48
N SER A 255 -10.00 -4.92 3.43
CA SER A 255 -9.57 -5.76 4.56
C SER A 255 -8.84 -7.01 4.05
N ALA A 256 -8.39 -7.87 4.97
CA ALA A 256 -7.75 -9.12 4.62
C ALA A 256 -8.67 -10.08 3.84
N TRP A 257 -10.00 -9.92 3.94
CA TRP A 257 -11.01 -10.74 3.25
C TRP A 257 -11.92 -9.99 2.28
N GLN A 258 -11.77 -8.67 2.15
CA GLN A 258 -12.32 -7.89 1.05
C GLN A 258 -11.19 -7.12 0.37
N ARG A 259 -10.76 -7.63 -0.79
CA ARG A 259 -9.59 -7.16 -1.55
C ARG A 259 -10.04 -6.57 -2.88
N ASP A 260 -9.07 -6.02 -3.62
CA ASP A 260 -9.27 -5.51 -4.98
C ASP A 260 -10.40 -4.49 -5.10
N VAL A 261 -10.57 -3.65 -4.06
CA VAL A 261 -11.60 -2.61 -4.04
C VAL A 261 -11.22 -1.51 -5.04
N LYS A 262 -11.91 -1.47 -6.18
CA LYS A 262 -11.64 -0.53 -7.28
C LYS A 262 -12.87 0.30 -7.59
N SER A 263 -12.70 1.62 -7.70
CA SER A 263 -13.73 2.49 -8.27
C SER A 263 -13.83 2.27 -9.78
N ILE A 264 -15.01 1.89 -10.26
CA ILE A 264 -15.27 1.65 -11.70
C ILE A 264 -15.75 2.93 -12.38
N SER A 265 -16.76 3.57 -11.79
CA SER A 265 -17.41 4.73 -12.39
C SER A 265 -18.18 5.54 -11.38
N PHE A 266 -18.28 6.85 -11.66
CA PHE A 266 -19.11 7.80 -10.94
C PHE A 266 -20.09 8.42 -11.91
N LEU A 267 -21.39 8.45 -11.60
CA LEU A 267 -22.39 9.14 -12.43
C LEU A 267 -22.08 10.64 -12.52
N HIS A 268 -21.64 11.22 -11.40
CA HIS A 268 -21.04 12.55 -11.32
C HIS A 268 -19.75 12.43 -10.53
N LYS A 269 -18.67 13.08 -10.96
CA LYS A 269 -17.40 13.00 -10.24
C LYS A 269 -17.52 13.65 -8.86
N PRO A 270 -17.03 12.99 -7.80
CA PRO A 270 -17.00 13.61 -6.48
C PRO A 270 -16.01 14.79 -6.46
N VAL A 271 -16.27 15.75 -5.59
CA VAL A 271 -15.33 16.86 -5.32
C VAL A 271 -14.11 16.38 -4.52
N LEU A 272 -14.28 15.32 -3.72
CA LEU A 272 -13.20 14.58 -3.08
C LEU A 272 -13.44 13.08 -3.29
N GLU A 273 -12.53 12.41 -3.99
CA GLU A 273 -12.63 10.96 -4.26
C GLU A 273 -12.42 10.10 -3.01
N ASP A 274 -11.73 10.63 -2.01
CA ASP A 274 -11.61 10.00 -0.69
C ASP A 274 -11.46 11.05 0.42
N TYR A 275 -12.42 11.06 1.32
CA TYR A 275 -12.37 11.75 2.59
C TYR A 275 -12.78 10.75 3.68
N THR A 276 -11.77 10.24 4.39
CA THR A 276 -11.95 9.27 5.49
C THR A 276 -12.81 8.06 5.08
N GLY A 277 -12.57 7.49 3.89
CA GLY A 277 -13.35 6.34 3.39
C GLY A 277 -14.70 6.70 2.79
N THR A 278 -14.94 7.97 2.46
CA THR A 278 -16.16 8.44 1.78
C THR A 278 -15.82 9.27 0.54
N ALA A 279 -16.58 9.09 -0.54
CA ALA A 279 -16.57 10.02 -1.66
C ALA A 279 -17.49 11.19 -1.35
N VAL A 280 -16.99 12.42 -1.49
CA VAL A 280 -17.76 13.64 -1.22
C VAL A 280 -18.25 14.21 -2.54
N HIS A 281 -19.56 14.22 -2.74
CA HIS A 281 -20.20 14.84 -3.90
C HIS A 281 -20.82 16.19 -3.51
N GLN A 282 -20.95 17.10 -4.47
CA GLN A 282 -21.58 18.40 -4.26
C GLN A 282 -22.75 18.59 -5.24
N ILE A 283 -23.94 18.84 -4.69
CA ILE A 283 -25.10 19.30 -5.45
C ILE A 283 -25.16 20.82 -5.32
N SER A 284 -24.91 21.53 -6.43
CA SER A 284 -25.01 23.00 -6.48
C SER A 284 -26.44 23.41 -6.82
N VAL A 285 -26.99 24.37 -6.08
CA VAL A 285 -28.40 24.79 -6.19
C VAL A 285 -28.49 26.26 -6.57
N THR A 286 -29.30 26.55 -7.60
CA THR A 286 -29.56 27.93 -8.05
C THR A 286 -30.83 28.49 -7.42
N SER A 287 -30.77 29.71 -6.89
CA SER A 287 -31.94 30.38 -6.30
C SER A 287 -33.07 30.57 -7.32
N GLY A 288 -34.31 30.35 -6.86
CA GLY A 288 -35.52 30.50 -7.68
C GLY A 288 -35.89 29.30 -8.55
N LEU A 289 -35.10 28.21 -8.53
CA LEU A 289 -35.42 26.96 -9.22
C LEU A 289 -35.80 25.86 -8.23
N THR A 290 -36.57 24.89 -8.72
CA THR A 290 -36.77 23.59 -8.05
C THR A 290 -35.99 22.56 -8.84
N GLU A 291 -34.98 21.96 -8.21
CA GLU A 291 -34.05 21.04 -8.86
C GLU A 291 -34.22 19.60 -8.35
N THR A 292 -33.67 18.67 -9.12
CA THR A 292 -33.52 17.26 -8.78
C THR A 292 -32.08 16.85 -9.07
N ALA A 293 -31.52 15.95 -8.26
CA ALA A 293 -30.18 15.41 -8.47
C ALA A 293 -30.16 13.89 -8.27
N SER A 294 -29.25 13.22 -8.97
CA SER A 294 -28.98 11.79 -8.80
C SER A 294 -27.48 11.56 -8.77
N LEU A 295 -27.03 10.72 -7.84
CA LEU A 295 -25.64 10.32 -7.66
C LEU A 295 -25.58 8.79 -7.61
N ALA A 296 -24.53 8.23 -8.19
CA ALA A 296 -24.27 6.80 -8.16
C ALA A 296 -22.78 6.52 -8.32
N ASP A 297 -22.24 5.73 -7.40
CA ASP A 297 -20.84 5.31 -7.37
C ASP A 297 -20.79 3.79 -7.50
N SER A 298 -19.97 3.29 -8.42
CA SER A 298 -19.83 1.87 -8.71
C SER A 298 -18.43 1.36 -8.41
N TYR A 299 -18.36 0.19 -7.79
CA TYR A 299 -17.12 -0.43 -7.32
C TYR A 299 -17.07 -1.90 -7.74
N GLU A 300 -15.86 -2.37 -8.05
CA GLU A 300 -15.51 -3.78 -8.15
C GLU A 300 -14.82 -4.18 -6.85
N ILE A 301 -15.20 -5.32 -6.28
CA ILE A 301 -14.67 -5.83 -5.02
C ILE A 301 -14.54 -7.35 -5.09
N THR A 302 -13.49 -7.91 -4.50
CA THR A 302 -13.33 -9.35 -4.34
C THR A 302 -13.45 -9.73 -2.86
N VAL A 303 -14.45 -10.54 -2.53
CA VAL A 303 -14.75 -10.99 -1.17
C VAL A 303 -14.36 -12.46 -1.02
N TRP A 304 -13.60 -12.77 0.01
CA TRP A 304 -13.10 -14.11 0.31
C TRP A 304 -13.84 -14.72 1.49
N LYS A 305 -14.21 -16.00 1.37
CA LYS A 305 -14.53 -16.78 2.56
C LYS A 305 -13.28 -16.87 3.41
N THR A 306 -13.43 -16.66 4.71
CA THR A 306 -12.34 -16.58 5.67
C THR A 306 -12.59 -17.50 6.82
N GLU A 307 -11.60 -18.32 7.17
CA GLU A 307 -11.66 -19.18 8.34
C GLU A 307 -10.46 -18.90 9.26
N THR A 308 -10.74 -18.55 10.51
CA THR A 308 -9.70 -18.31 11.51
C THR A 308 -9.50 -19.54 12.38
N THR A 309 -8.25 -20.01 12.45
CA THR A 309 -7.85 -21.03 13.43
C THR A 309 -7.15 -20.37 14.61
N ASN A 310 -7.51 -20.73 15.83
CA ASN A 310 -6.78 -20.35 17.04
C ASN A 310 -6.33 -21.60 17.81
N LYS A 311 -5.02 -21.88 17.73
CA LYS A 311 -4.34 -22.99 18.41
C LYS A 311 -4.07 -22.69 19.88
N ASN A 312 -4.03 -21.41 20.28
CA ASN A 312 -3.73 -20.97 21.64
C ASN A 312 -4.87 -20.15 22.25
N GLN A 313 -6.05 -20.75 22.37
CA GLN A 313 -7.24 -20.08 22.92
C GLN A 313 -7.12 -19.67 24.39
N ALA A 314 -6.08 -20.08 25.11
CA ALA A 314 -5.82 -19.67 26.49
C ALA A 314 -4.85 -18.49 26.60
N ALA A 315 -4.33 -17.99 25.48
CA ALA A 315 -3.44 -16.84 25.44
C ALA A 315 -4.08 -15.62 26.10
N LYS A 316 -3.28 -14.89 26.89
CA LYS A 316 -3.65 -13.57 27.43
C LYS A 316 -3.39 -12.50 26.37
N ALA A 317 -3.99 -11.33 26.55
CA ALA A 317 -3.72 -10.16 25.71
C ALA A 317 -2.21 -9.86 25.68
N GLY A 318 -1.69 -9.68 24.48
CA GLY A 318 -0.31 -9.29 24.19
C GLY A 318 -0.15 -7.78 24.02
N ALA A 319 1.06 -7.39 23.59
CA ALA A 319 1.45 -6.00 23.46
C ALA A 319 0.73 -5.27 22.31
N VAL A 320 0.40 -5.98 21.23
CA VAL A 320 -0.25 -5.38 20.06
C VAL A 320 -1.71 -5.07 20.39
N SER A 321 -2.45 -6.03 20.97
CA SER A 321 -3.79 -5.77 21.50
C SER A 321 -3.80 -4.60 22.48
N ALA A 322 -2.79 -4.49 23.37
CA ALA A 322 -2.68 -3.36 24.30
C ALA A 322 -2.49 -2.00 23.58
N ALA A 323 -1.82 -1.98 22.43
CA ALA A 323 -1.72 -0.78 21.60
C ALA A 323 -3.05 -0.45 20.91
N TYR A 324 -3.75 -1.45 20.34
CA TYR A 324 -5.08 -1.30 19.75
C TYR A 324 -6.16 -0.93 20.78
N CYS A 325 -6.02 -1.35 22.04
CA CYS A 325 -6.95 -1.01 23.13
C CYS A 325 -7.18 0.51 23.22
N LYS A 326 -6.17 1.34 22.91
CA LYS A 326 -6.33 2.79 22.97
C LYS A 326 -7.39 3.36 22.03
N ASN A 327 -7.66 2.71 20.90
CA ASN A 327 -8.61 3.21 19.90
C ASN A 327 -9.85 2.31 19.77
N TRP A 328 -9.70 0.99 19.96
CA TRP A 328 -10.74 0.01 19.66
C TRP A 328 -11.34 -0.67 20.90
N THR A 329 -11.04 -0.17 22.10
CA THR A 329 -11.81 -0.50 23.32
C THR A 329 -12.56 0.70 23.91
N LEU A 330 -12.43 1.89 23.31
CA LEU A 330 -13.14 3.07 23.75
C LEU A 330 -14.61 3.05 23.31
N SER A 331 -15.44 3.70 24.12
CA SER A 331 -16.82 4.00 23.74
C SER A 331 -16.83 5.05 22.62
N ASP A 332 -17.81 4.94 21.73
CA ASP A 332 -18.11 5.95 20.72
C ASP A 332 -19.62 6.15 20.58
N GLU A 333 -20.06 6.96 19.61
CA GLU A 333 -21.49 7.28 19.40
C GLU A 333 -22.35 6.04 19.10
N ALA A 334 -21.79 5.05 18.39
CA ALA A 334 -22.50 3.83 18.02
C ALA A 334 -22.36 2.73 19.09
N VAL A 335 -21.25 2.71 19.83
CA VAL A 335 -20.85 1.62 20.72
C VAL A 335 -20.69 2.13 22.16
N PRO A 336 -21.73 2.00 23.02
CA PRO A 336 -21.72 2.52 24.39
C PRO A 336 -20.98 1.59 25.38
N SER A 337 -19.72 1.23 25.12
CA SER A 337 -18.95 0.30 25.96
C SER A 337 -18.59 0.84 27.34
N ASP A 338 -18.72 2.16 27.56
CA ASP A 338 -18.49 2.77 28.87
C ASP A 338 -19.71 2.79 29.79
N ASP A 339 -20.90 2.45 29.28
CA ASP A 339 -22.15 2.41 30.06
C ASP A 339 -22.05 1.37 31.19
N GLN A 340 -22.52 1.74 32.38
CA GLN A 340 -22.44 0.88 33.56
C GLN A 340 -23.24 -0.42 33.39
N ARG A 341 -24.38 -0.39 32.67
CA ARG A 341 -25.19 -1.58 32.39
C ARG A 341 -24.41 -2.60 31.56
N ILE A 342 -23.63 -2.12 30.60
CA ILE A 342 -22.74 -2.96 29.77
C ILE A 342 -21.61 -3.55 30.63
N LYS A 343 -20.96 -2.73 31.46
CA LYS A 343 -19.88 -3.18 32.36
C LYS A 343 -20.35 -4.23 33.36
N ASP A 344 -21.53 -4.03 33.95
CA ASP A 344 -22.15 -4.96 34.89
C ASP A 344 -22.48 -6.29 34.19
N LEU A 345 -23.05 -6.23 32.99
CA LEU A 345 -23.36 -7.42 32.21
C LEU A 345 -22.10 -8.21 31.83
N VAL A 346 -21.02 -7.53 31.39
CA VAL A 346 -19.72 -8.16 31.12
C VAL A 346 -19.20 -8.92 32.34
N ALA A 347 -19.29 -8.36 33.55
CA ALA A 347 -18.83 -9.02 34.77
C ALA A 347 -19.56 -10.36 35.02
N THR A 348 -20.84 -10.47 34.63
CA THR A 348 -21.61 -11.71 34.74
C THR A 348 -21.25 -12.75 33.68
N ILE A 349 -21.00 -12.32 32.44
CA ILE A 349 -20.69 -13.17 31.28
C ILE A 349 -19.27 -13.72 31.37
N VAL A 350 -18.29 -12.81 31.50
CA VAL A 350 -16.85 -13.11 31.39
C VAL A 350 -16.26 -13.61 32.72
N LYS A 351 -16.81 -13.17 33.85
CA LYS A 351 -16.35 -13.53 35.21
C LYS A 351 -14.85 -13.27 35.39
N LYS A 352 -14.05 -14.32 35.51
CA LYS A 352 -12.58 -14.26 35.74
C LYS A 352 -11.76 -14.62 34.50
N GLU A 353 -12.40 -14.78 33.33
CA GLU A 353 -11.69 -15.10 32.10
C GLU A 353 -10.77 -13.93 31.69
N THR A 354 -9.56 -14.26 31.24
CA THR A 354 -8.51 -13.29 30.91
C THR A 354 -8.09 -13.37 29.44
N SER A 355 -8.37 -14.49 28.77
CA SER A 355 -8.08 -14.66 27.36
C SER A 355 -9.06 -13.84 26.51
N PRO A 356 -8.57 -12.97 25.61
CA PRO A 356 -9.42 -12.21 24.69
C PRO A 356 -10.30 -13.10 23.82
N TRP A 357 -9.77 -14.20 23.31
CA TRP A 357 -10.53 -15.17 22.49
C TRP A 357 -11.69 -15.77 23.27
N LYS A 358 -11.45 -16.24 24.50
CA LYS A 358 -12.51 -16.83 25.33
C LYS A 358 -13.52 -15.80 25.81
N LYS A 359 -13.09 -14.57 26.10
CA LYS A 359 -14.01 -13.45 26.39
C LYS A 359 -14.96 -13.22 25.21
N ALA A 360 -14.42 -13.07 24.01
CA ALA A 360 -15.21 -12.91 22.80
C ALA A 360 -16.15 -14.10 22.56
N SER A 361 -15.67 -15.34 22.77
CA SER A 361 -16.49 -16.55 22.64
C SER A 361 -17.66 -16.59 23.64
N LEU A 362 -17.41 -16.29 24.91
CA LEU A 362 -18.45 -16.24 25.94
C LEU A 362 -19.50 -15.16 25.64
N ILE A 363 -19.07 -14.00 25.15
CA ILE A 363 -19.94 -12.89 24.76
C ILE A 363 -20.76 -13.27 23.53
N TYR A 364 -20.14 -13.83 22.49
CA TYR A 364 -20.83 -14.32 21.30
C TYR A 364 -21.90 -15.36 21.65
N SER A 365 -21.53 -16.40 22.42
CA SER A 365 -22.49 -17.41 22.89
C SER A 365 -23.62 -16.79 23.71
N TRP A 366 -23.33 -15.79 24.55
CA TRP A 366 -24.36 -15.07 25.28
C TRP A 366 -25.30 -14.33 24.33
N VAL A 367 -24.79 -13.52 23.38
CA VAL A 367 -25.62 -12.76 22.44
C VAL A 367 -26.53 -13.69 21.64
N THR A 368 -25.96 -14.68 20.96
CA THR A 368 -26.70 -15.64 20.11
C THR A 368 -27.74 -16.50 20.84
N SER A 369 -27.71 -16.56 22.18
CA SER A 369 -28.63 -17.37 22.99
C SER A 369 -29.59 -16.56 23.87
N ASN A 370 -29.39 -15.26 24.03
CA ASN A 370 -30.20 -14.42 24.92
C ASN A 370 -31.21 -13.54 24.20
N PHE A 371 -31.19 -13.49 22.87
CA PHE A 371 -32.19 -12.77 22.08
C PHE A 371 -33.01 -13.70 21.20
N GLN A 372 -34.28 -13.36 21.04
CA GLN A 372 -35.05 -13.79 19.89
C GLN A 372 -34.71 -12.87 18.72
N LEU A 373 -34.04 -13.43 17.71
CA LEU A 373 -33.61 -12.71 16.53
C LEU A 373 -34.81 -12.20 15.71
N LEU A 374 -34.77 -10.90 15.41
CA LEU A 374 -35.66 -10.24 14.47
C LEU A 374 -35.02 -10.26 13.08
N HIS A 375 -35.77 -10.70 12.07
CA HIS A 375 -35.28 -10.83 10.70
C HIS A 375 -35.31 -9.50 9.92
N ASP A 376 -36.15 -8.55 10.36
CA ASP A 376 -36.20 -7.20 9.84
C ASP A 376 -35.57 -6.22 10.83
N PRO A 377 -34.88 -5.16 10.34
CA PRO A 377 -34.37 -4.13 11.21
C PRO A 377 -35.47 -3.42 12.00
N ARG A 378 -35.20 -3.20 13.28
CA ARG A 378 -36.00 -2.34 14.16
C ARG A 378 -35.96 -0.88 13.67
N PRO A 379 -36.95 -0.06 14.06
CA PRO A 379 -36.98 1.35 13.69
C PRO A 379 -35.70 2.11 14.03
N VAL A 380 -35.38 3.13 13.23
CA VAL A 380 -34.18 3.98 13.35
C VAL A 380 -33.97 4.59 14.74
N TYR A 381 -35.05 4.84 15.49
CA TYR A 381 -35.01 5.42 16.83
C TYR A 381 -34.87 4.37 17.96
N SER A 382 -34.76 3.08 17.64
CA SER A 382 -34.58 2.02 18.62
C SER A 382 -33.16 1.96 19.15
N GLU A 383 -33.01 1.88 20.48
CA GLU A 383 -31.73 1.79 21.16
C GLU A 383 -31.40 0.34 21.51
N ILE A 384 -30.11 0.02 21.65
CA ILE A 384 -29.68 -1.35 22.03
C ILE A 384 -30.14 -1.75 23.44
N PHE A 385 -30.38 -0.77 24.33
CA PHE A 385 -30.84 -1.04 25.69
C PHE A 385 -32.28 -1.57 25.71
N ASP A 386 -33.11 -1.16 24.75
CA ASP A 386 -34.45 -1.74 24.57
C ASP A 386 -34.35 -3.25 24.28
N SER A 387 -33.34 -3.68 23.52
CA SER A 387 -33.10 -5.11 23.24
C SER A 387 -32.67 -5.86 24.50
N LEU A 388 -31.80 -5.26 25.32
CA LEU A 388 -31.38 -5.85 26.61
C LEU A 388 -32.56 -6.02 27.59
N GLU A 389 -33.57 -5.16 27.51
CA GLU A 389 -34.76 -5.23 28.36
C GLU A 389 -35.82 -6.20 27.82
N THR A 390 -36.04 -6.22 26.51
CA THR A 390 -37.14 -6.96 25.89
C THR A 390 -36.77 -8.39 25.46
N GLY A 391 -35.47 -8.68 25.27
CA GLY A 391 -35.01 -9.95 24.74
C GLY A 391 -35.18 -10.10 23.22
N TYR A 392 -35.45 -9.01 22.49
CA TYR A 392 -35.55 -9.01 21.03
C TYR A 392 -34.45 -8.13 20.42
N ALA A 393 -33.71 -8.67 19.44
CA ALA A 393 -32.62 -7.96 18.78
C ALA A 393 -32.66 -8.26 17.28
N ASP A 394 -32.37 -7.27 16.45
CA ASP A 394 -32.06 -7.49 15.04
C ASP A 394 -30.55 -7.64 14.82
N ALA A 395 -30.12 -7.84 13.57
CA ALA A 395 -28.70 -7.97 13.25
C ALA A 395 -27.85 -6.74 13.64
N TYR A 396 -28.40 -5.54 13.57
CA TYR A 396 -27.71 -4.33 14.01
C TYR A 396 -27.50 -4.35 15.53
N ASP A 397 -28.55 -4.66 16.29
CA ASP A 397 -28.48 -4.71 17.75
C ASP A 397 -27.49 -5.77 18.23
N GLU A 398 -27.53 -6.98 17.67
CA GLU A 398 -26.60 -8.03 18.09
C GLU A 398 -25.14 -7.68 17.79
N ALA A 399 -24.85 -7.08 16.63
CA ALA A 399 -23.52 -6.60 16.28
C ALA A 399 -23.02 -5.50 17.24
N ILE A 400 -23.86 -4.51 17.54
CA ILE A 400 -23.50 -3.41 18.44
C ILE A 400 -23.41 -3.88 19.90
N ILE A 401 -24.29 -4.77 20.35
CA ILE A 401 -24.25 -5.36 21.70
C ILE A 401 -23.00 -6.21 21.87
N PHE A 402 -22.68 -7.09 20.91
CA PHE A 402 -21.44 -7.87 20.92
C PHE A 402 -20.24 -6.95 21.03
N THR A 403 -20.17 -5.93 20.18
CA THR A 403 -19.06 -4.97 20.17
C THR A 403 -18.94 -4.24 21.51
N SER A 404 -20.05 -3.75 22.06
CA SER A 404 -20.09 -3.00 23.32
C SER A 404 -19.58 -3.86 24.48
N LEU A 405 -20.06 -5.10 24.58
CA LEU A 405 -19.64 -6.07 25.60
C LEU A 405 -18.15 -6.45 25.43
N ALA A 406 -17.70 -6.71 24.20
CA ALA A 406 -16.33 -7.10 23.93
C ALA A 406 -15.33 -5.97 24.26
N ARG A 407 -15.64 -4.73 23.86
CA ARG A 407 -14.85 -3.54 24.23
C ARG A 407 -14.80 -3.35 25.75
N ALA A 408 -15.94 -3.43 26.43
CA ALA A 408 -16.02 -3.33 27.89
C ALA A 408 -15.27 -4.48 28.62
N ALA A 409 -15.13 -5.65 27.98
CA ALA A 409 -14.30 -6.76 28.46
C ALA A 409 -12.79 -6.58 28.18
N GLY A 410 -12.39 -5.48 27.53
CA GLY A 410 -11.01 -5.17 27.16
C GLY A 410 -10.52 -5.91 25.92
N VAL A 411 -11.42 -6.36 25.04
CA VAL A 411 -11.10 -6.97 23.74
C VAL A 411 -11.27 -5.91 22.66
N PRO A 412 -10.21 -5.52 21.92
CA PRO A 412 -10.34 -4.57 20.82
C PRO A 412 -11.33 -5.11 19.79
N THR A 413 -12.40 -4.36 19.53
CA THR A 413 -13.51 -4.81 18.70
C THR A 413 -14.08 -3.63 17.91
N LEU A 414 -14.50 -3.84 16.67
CA LEU A 414 -15.21 -2.85 15.87
C LEU A 414 -16.50 -3.44 15.30
N PRO A 415 -17.58 -2.63 15.21
CA PRO A 415 -18.75 -3.03 14.46
C PRO A 415 -18.45 -2.86 12.97
N VAL A 416 -19.09 -3.69 12.15
CA VAL A 416 -18.99 -3.61 10.69
C VAL A 416 -20.39 -3.45 10.13
N ALA A 417 -20.52 -2.59 9.14
CA ALA A 417 -21.75 -2.44 8.36
C ALA A 417 -21.48 -2.64 6.88
N GLY A 418 -22.45 -3.25 6.22
CA GLY A 418 -22.38 -3.53 4.81
C GLY A 418 -23.65 -4.20 4.33
N VAL A 419 -23.50 -5.17 3.44
CA VAL A 419 -24.61 -5.92 2.87
C VAL A 419 -24.30 -7.40 2.71
N LEU A 420 -25.34 -8.23 2.79
CA LEU A 420 -25.30 -9.62 2.37
C LEU A 420 -25.75 -9.76 0.91
N ALA A 421 -24.96 -10.50 0.13
CA ALA A 421 -25.26 -10.89 -1.24
C ALA A 421 -25.94 -12.27 -1.28
N GLY A 422 -27.19 -12.30 -1.74
CA GLY A 422 -27.98 -13.52 -1.87
C GLY A 422 -27.76 -14.23 -3.21
N VAL A 423 -28.18 -15.50 -3.27
CA VAL A 423 -28.03 -16.37 -4.46
C VAL A 423 -28.79 -15.90 -5.70
N ASP A 424 -29.88 -15.15 -5.50
CA ASP A 424 -30.79 -14.65 -6.53
C ASP A 424 -30.45 -13.21 -6.95
N GLY A 425 -29.32 -12.68 -6.50
CA GLY A 425 -28.96 -11.27 -6.67
C GLY A 425 -29.66 -10.33 -5.68
N SER A 426 -30.38 -10.87 -4.69
CA SER A 426 -30.88 -10.07 -3.58
C SER A 426 -29.73 -9.48 -2.75
N CYS A 427 -30.02 -8.34 -2.14
CA CYS A 427 -29.08 -7.60 -1.30
C CYS A 427 -29.82 -7.13 -0.05
N ARG A 428 -29.24 -7.37 1.13
CA ARG A 428 -29.79 -6.93 2.41
C ARG A 428 -28.74 -6.17 3.21
N ASN A 429 -29.10 -5.01 3.78
CA ASN A 429 -28.24 -4.35 4.75
C ASN A 429 -27.97 -5.29 5.93
N HIS A 430 -26.72 -5.33 6.37
CA HIS A 430 -26.32 -6.25 7.41
C HIS A 430 -25.18 -5.70 8.26
N TRP A 431 -25.07 -6.23 9.48
CA TRP A 431 -24.12 -5.79 10.48
C TRP A 431 -23.54 -6.98 11.21
N TRP A 432 -22.24 -6.92 11.46
CA TRP A 432 -21.48 -7.91 12.20
C TRP A 432 -20.36 -7.20 12.98
N ALA A 433 -19.35 -7.93 13.45
CA ALA A 433 -18.22 -7.32 14.14
C ALA A 433 -16.89 -8.01 13.79
N GLU A 434 -15.81 -7.35 14.17
CA GLU A 434 -14.46 -7.90 14.13
C GLU A 434 -13.79 -7.65 15.47
N PHE A 435 -13.08 -8.65 16.02
CA PHE A 435 -12.30 -8.52 17.24
C PHE A 435 -10.84 -8.88 17.02
N TYR A 436 -9.92 -8.20 17.69
CA TYR A 436 -8.49 -8.38 17.47
C TYR A 436 -7.87 -9.40 18.43
N ILE A 437 -7.00 -10.26 17.92
CA ILE A 437 -6.23 -11.23 18.69
C ILE A 437 -4.75 -11.14 18.28
N ASP A 438 -3.85 -11.01 19.26
CA ASP A 438 -2.40 -11.02 19.01
C ASP A 438 -1.97 -12.27 18.26
N ASP A 439 -1.00 -12.12 17.37
CA ASP A 439 -0.47 -13.15 16.45
C ASP A 439 -1.46 -13.69 15.41
N ILE A 440 -2.73 -13.27 15.43
CA ILE A 440 -3.76 -13.69 14.46
C ILE A 440 -4.29 -12.52 13.63
N GLY A 441 -4.45 -11.33 14.24
CA GLY A 441 -5.03 -10.15 13.61
C GLY A 441 -6.54 -10.00 13.88
N TRP A 442 -7.28 -9.38 12.95
CA TRP A 442 -8.71 -9.15 13.08
C TRP A 442 -9.49 -10.43 12.79
N VAL A 443 -10.35 -10.83 13.71
CA VAL A 443 -11.14 -12.05 13.65
C VAL A 443 -12.60 -11.65 13.42
N PRO A 444 -13.23 -12.07 12.32
CA PRO A 444 -14.61 -11.71 12.08
C PRO A 444 -15.57 -12.52 12.96
N VAL A 445 -16.72 -11.94 13.24
CA VAL A 445 -17.78 -12.57 14.01
C VAL A 445 -19.15 -12.00 13.61
N ASP A 446 -20.11 -12.88 13.33
CA ASP A 446 -21.48 -12.49 13.00
C ASP A 446 -22.47 -13.17 13.95
N PRO A 447 -22.92 -12.46 15.00
CA PRO A 447 -23.91 -12.99 15.92
C PRO A 447 -25.24 -13.36 15.26
N ALA A 448 -25.74 -12.57 14.32
CA ALA A 448 -27.08 -12.73 13.77
C ALA A 448 -27.15 -13.92 12.80
N MET A 449 -26.16 -14.04 11.91
CA MET A 449 -26.03 -15.24 11.06
C MET A 449 -25.73 -16.48 11.92
N GLY A 450 -24.95 -16.32 13.00
CA GLY A 450 -24.73 -17.37 14.00
C GLY A 450 -25.99 -17.82 14.73
N ALA A 451 -26.91 -16.90 15.00
CA ALA A 451 -28.20 -17.14 15.65
C ALA A 451 -29.30 -17.63 14.68
N GLY A 452 -28.99 -17.76 13.38
CA GLY A 452 -29.89 -18.32 12.37
C GLY A 452 -30.72 -17.27 11.63
N LEU A 453 -30.16 -16.09 11.35
CA LEU A 453 -30.80 -15.11 10.46
C LEU A 453 -31.18 -15.77 9.13
N ASP A 454 -32.45 -15.63 8.76
CA ASP A 454 -32.98 -16.14 7.50
C ASP A 454 -32.51 -15.26 6.32
N PHE A 455 -31.47 -15.74 5.63
CA PHE A 455 -30.96 -15.17 4.39
C PHE A 455 -30.25 -16.25 3.57
N GLU A 456 -30.67 -16.45 2.32
CA GLU A 456 -30.13 -17.49 1.44
C GLU A 456 -28.81 -17.06 0.79
N ILE A 457 -27.71 -17.62 1.29
CA ILE A 457 -26.37 -17.52 0.68
C ILE A 457 -26.03 -18.79 -0.11
N GLU A 458 -25.09 -18.69 -1.04
CA GLU A 458 -24.80 -19.78 -1.99
C GLU A 458 -24.22 -21.03 -1.33
N THR A 459 -23.34 -20.82 -0.36
CA THR A 459 -22.62 -21.87 0.35
C THR A 459 -22.79 -21.66 1.86
N PRO A 460 -23.98 -21.96 2.39
CA PRO A 460 -24.25 -21.79 3.81
C PRO A 460 -23.41 -22.79 4.62
N PRO A 461 -22.85 -22.38 5.77
CA PRO A 461 -22.10 -23.29 6.62
C PRO A 461 -23.02 -24.35 7.24
N GLU A 462 -22.51 -25.58 7.44
CA GLU A 462 -23.28 -26.67 8.06
C GLU A 462 -23.74 -26.33 9.49
N ASN A 463 -22.91 -25.59 10.24
CA ASN A 463 -23.21 -25.14 11.58
C ASN A 463 -22.93 -23.63 11.70
N PRO A 464 -23.93 -22.77 11.42
CA PRO A 464 -23.80 -21.32 11.50
C PRO A 464 -23.28 -20.84 12.85
N ALA A 465 -23.80 -21.39 13.95
CA ALA A 465 -23.45 -20.96 15.30
C ALA A 465 -21.95 -21.11 15.59
N SER A 466 -21.29 -22.19 15.12
CA SER A 466 -19.84 -22.34 15.28
C SER A 466 -19.03 -21.64 14.19
N PHE A 467 -19.58 -21.53 12.98
CA PHE A 467 -18.87 -20.95 11.83
C PHE A 467 -18.69 -19.44 12.00
N TYR A 468 -19.76 -18.71 12.31
CA TYR A 468 -19.73 -17.24 12.41
C TYR A 468 -19.04 -16.71 13.68
N PHE A 469 -18.38 -17.57 14.46
CA PHE A 469 -17.40 -17.16 15.45
C PHE A 469 -15.98 -17.45 14.95
N GLY A 470 -15.40 -16.49 14.23
CA GLY A 470 -14.06 -16.60 13.66
C GLY A 470 -14.01 -16.79 12.15
N SER A 471 -15.16 -16.96 11.50
CA SER A 471 -15.24 -17.13 10.05
C SER A 471 -16.34 -16.28 9.43
N LEU A 472 -16.19 -15.98 8.14
CA LEU A 472 -17.21 -15.39 7.26
C LEU A 472 -17.20 -16.11 5.93
N ASP A 473 -18.36 -16.23 5.31
CA ASP A 473 -18.48 -16.61 3.89
C ASP A 473 -18.14 -15.44 2.95
N SER A 474 -18.16 -15.72 1.66
CA SER A 474 -17.87 -14.75 0.60
C SER A 474 -19.08 -13.88 0.20
N SER A 475 -20.21 -13.92 0.91
CA SER A 475 -21.41 -13.11 0.66
C SER A 475 -21.48 -11.84 1.54
N HIS A 476 -20.52 -11.64 2.44
CA HIS A 476 -20.43 -10.47 3.31
C HIS A 476 -19.63 -9.33 2.66
N ILE A 477 -20.34 -8.36 2.06
CA ILE A 477 -19.72 -7.19 1.44
C ILE A 477 -19.60 -6.08 2.48
N THR A 478 -18.37 -5.71 2.80
CA THR A 478 -18.03 -4.68 3.79
C THR A 478 -18.11 -3.28 3.18
N ILE A 479 -18.86 -2.37 3.79
CA ILE A 479 -18.86 -0.97 3.39
C ILE A 479 -18.15 -0.10 4.41
N SER A 480 -18.43 -0.25 5.71
CA SER A 480 -17.71 0.48 6.75
C SER A 480 -17.23 -0.45 7.87
N ARG A 481 -15.95 -0.34 8.22
CA ARG A 481 -15.36 -0.94 9.44
C ARG A 481 -15.26 0.16 10.49
N GLY A 482 -15.86 -0.05 11.66
CA GLY A 482 -15.93 0.95 12.71
C GLY A 482 -16.90 2.09 12.43
N SER A 483 -17.03 3.00 13.39
CA SER A 483 -17.83 4.22 13.25
C SER A 483 -16.99 5.31 12.57
N ASN A 484 -17.51 5.87 11.48
CA ASN A 484 -16.85 6.95 10.76
C ASN A 484 -17.32 8.33 11.25
N SER A 485 -16.47 8.99 12.03
CA SER A 485 -16.73 10.34 12.55
C SER A 485 -16.28 11.42 11.57
N ILE A 486 -17.13 11.72 10.59
CA ILE A 486 -16.88 12.73 9.57
C ILE A 486 -16.97 14.12 10.19
N LYS A 487 -15.90 14.92 10.06
CA LYS A 487 -15.85 16.29 10.59
C LYS A 487 -16.57 17.26 9.64
N PHE A 488 -17.41 18.10 10.24
CA PHE A 488 -18.23 19.10 9.56
C PHE A 488 -17.38 20.20 8.92
N SER A 489 -17.84 20.73 7.78
CA SER A 489 -17.22 21.90 7.17
C SER A 489 -17.84 23.21 7.67
N ASN A 490 -19.09 23.19 8.14
CA ASN A 490 -19.84 24.39 8.52
C ASN A 490 -20.76 24.16 9.74
N ILE A 491 -20.57 24.96 10.80
CA ILE A 491 -21.32 24.85 12.06
C ILE A 491 -22.80 25.23 11.95
N THR A 492 -23.20 25.96 10.90
CA THR A 492 -24.60 26.34 10.66
C THR A 492 -25.29 25.44 9.63
N ALA A 493 -24.61 24.41 9.12
CA ALA A 493 -25.19 23.48 8.17
C ALA A 493 -26.17 22.51 8.85
N ARG A 494 -27.17 22.06 8.10
CA ARG A 494 -28.08 21.00 8.51
C ARG A 494 -27.49 19.65 8.08
N ASN A 495 -27.27 18.77 9.06
CA ASN A 495 -26.71 17.45 8.84
C ASN A 495 -27.78 16.36 8.92
N VAL A 496 -27.60 15.30 8.13
CA VAL A 496 -28.46 14.11 8.15
C VAL A 496 -27.61 12.89 8.46
N SER A 497 -27.99 12.14 9.50
CA SER A 497 -27.47 10.81 9.79
C SER A 497 -28.47 9.73 9.35
N ARG A 498 -27.97 8.54 9.03
CA ARG A 498 -28.77 7.37 8.65
C ARG A 498 -28.33 6.15 9.47
N PRO A 499 -28.80 6.01 10.72
CA PRO A 499 -28.50 4.82 11.51
C PRO A 499 -29.19 3.59 10.91
N ARG A 500 -28.71 2.39 11.26
CA ARG A 500 -29.19 1.11 10.68
C ARG A 500 -29.17 1.12 9.15
N SER A 501 -28.14 1.72 8.58
CA SER A 501 -27.84 1.70 7.14
C SER A 501 -26.63 0.80 6.86
N TYR A 502 -26.31 0.59 5.59
CA TYR A 502 -25.16 -0.20 5.16
C TYR A 502 -23.79 0.43 5.49
N ALA A 503 -23.74 1.59 6.13
CA ALA A 503 -22.52 2.18 6.69
C ALA A 503 -22.80 2.83 8.06
N ILE A 504 -21.83 2.80 8.97
CA ILE A 504 -21.88 3.49 10.26
C ILE A 504 -21.05 4.77 10.13
N GLN A 505 -21.72 5.90 9.88
CA GLN A 505 -21.09 7.21 9.77
C GLN A 505 -21.97 8.30 10.36
N SER A 506 -21.33 9.34 10.92
CA SER A 506 -22.01 10.45 11.59
C SER A 506 -22.84 11.34 10.63
N VAL A 507 -22.40 11.48 9.38
CA VAL A 507 -23.01 12.40 8.39
C VAL A 507 -23.12 11.72 7.03
N TRP A 508 -24.30 11.79 6.42
CA TRP A 508 -24.55 11.37 5.04
C TRP A 508 -24.78 12.56 4.12
N GLU A 509 -25.32 13.64 4.67
CA GLU A 509 -25.72 14.84 3.93
C GLU A 509 -25.42 16.07 4.79
N GLU A 510 -24.75 17.07 4.23
CA GLU A 510 -24.52 18.39 4.85
C GLU A 510 -25.08 19.47 3.92
N ALA A 511 -26.20 20.09 4.32
CA ALA A 511 -26.85 21.15 3.55
C ALA A 511 -26.53 22.52 4.14
N SER A 512 -26.07 23.44 3.29
CA SER A 512 -25.84 24.84 3.68
C SER A 512 -27.12 25.52 4.18
N SER A 513 -26.98 26.55 5.02
CA SER A 513 -28.11 27.26 5.66
C SER A 513 -29.09 27.91 4.68
N GLU A 514 -28.65 28.16 3.44
CA GLU A 514 -29.44 28.77 2.38
C GLU A 514 -30.40 27.78 1.69
N ILE A 515 -30.22 26.48 1.92
CA ILE A 515 -31.11 25.42 1.44
C ILE A 515 -32.42 25.46 2.22
N LYS A 516 -33.53 25.66 1.51
CA LYS A 516 -34.87 25.79 2.11
C LYS A 516 -35.54 24.42 2.26
N THR A 517 -35.59 23.64 1.19
CA THR A 517 -36.18 22.30 1.17
C THR A 517 -35.38 21.37 0.29
N TYR A 518 -35.38 20.09 0.65
CA TYR A 518 -35.05 18.97 -0.24
C TYR A 518 -35.52 17.67 0.43
N THR A 519 -35.73 16.64 -0.37
CA THR A 519 -36.00 15.27 0.09
C THR A 519 -35.03 14.33 -0.60
N THR A 520 -34.34 13.50 0.18
CA THR A 520 -33.42 12.48 -0.34
C THR A 520 -33.99 11.08 -0.20
N LYS A 521 -33.73 10.25 -1.20
CA LYS A 521 -33.94 8.82 -1.19
C LYS A 521 -32.60 8.15 -1.48
N TRP A 522 -32.11 7.38 -0.51
CA TRP A 522 -30.96 6.50 -0.69
C TRP A 522 -31.48 5.13 -1.07
N GLU A 523 -30.93 4.58 -2.14
CA GLU A 523 -31.31 3.26 -2.61
C GLU A 523 -30.58 2.19 -1.78
N SER A 524 -31.17 1.00 -1.69
CA SER A 524 -30.42 -0.18 -1.28
C SER A 524 -29.24 -0.39 -2.24
N VAL A 525 -28.13 -0.90 -1.70
CA VAL A 525 -26.98 -1.26 -2.53
C VAL A 525 -27.44 -2.25 -3.61
N LYS A 526 -27.07 -1.98 -4.85
CA LYS A 526 -27.32 -2.92 -5.95
C LYS A 526 -26.07 -3.75 -6.14
N ILE A 527 -26.26 -5.05 -6.29
CA ILE A 527 -25.18 -6.00 -6.53
C ILE A 527 -25.41 -6.64 -7.89
N THR A 528 -24.35 -6.77 -8.67
CA THR A 528 -24.31 -7.60 -9.87
C THR A 528 -23.13 -8.54 -9.71
N PRO A 529 -23.35 -9.85 -9.51
CA PRO A 529 -22.26 -10.81 -9.48
C PRO A 529 -21.59 -10.84 -10.86
N GLU A 530 -20.26 -10.83 -10.89
CA GLU A 530 -19.55 -11.22 -12.10
C GLU A 530 -19.60 -12.75 -12.19
N ILE A 531 -20.16 -13.25 -13.29
CA ILE A 531 -20.32 -14.69 -13.57
C ILE A 531 -18.95 -15.36 -13.78
#